data_AF-A0A419WGU7-F1
#
_entry.id   AF-A0A419WGU7-F1
#
_cell.length_a   1.000
_cell.length_b   1.000
_cell.length_c   1.000
_cell.angle_alpha   90.00
_cell.angle_beta   90.00
_cell.angle_gamma   90.00
#
_symmetry.space_group_name_H-M   'P 1'
#
loop_
_entity.id
_entity.type
_entity.pdbx_description
1 polymer ?
#
loop_
_entity_poly.entity_id
_entity_poly.type
_entity_poly.pdbx_seq_one_letter_code
_entity_poly.pdbx_strand_id
1 'polypeptide(L)'
;MSEPSNPVQEQIRQVFQDLGLNPEKIRYNQSLDRYQINIGVEGTDDRFLEGIKEMGTTEPVGSTVDTRKLESVANHVHNVEIEAGTVNVIDTMRDSHYLLEIR
;
A
#
# COMPACT_ATOMS: atom_id res chain seq x y z
N MET A 1 12.19 -0.62 -21.50
CA MET A 1 11.98 0.84 -21.47
C MET A 1 11.13 1.10 -20.24
N SER A 2 11.68 1.76 -19.23
CA SER A 2 10.93 2.11 -18.03
C SER A 2 9.98 3.25 -18.39
N GLU A 3 8.70 3.12 -18.08
CA GLU A 3 7.75 4.24 -18.19
C GLU A 3 8.29 5.42 -17.37
N PRO A 4 8.12 6.67 -17.83
CA PRO A 4 8.52 7.83 -17.04
C PRO A 4 7.78 7.78 -15.69
N SER A 5 8.54 7.77 -14.61
CA SER A 5 8.01 7.79 -13.25
C SER A 5 7.11 9.02 -13.11
N ASN A 6 5.82 8.79 -12.86
CA ASN A 6 4.90 9.89 -12.58
C ASN A 6 5.28 10.49 -11.22
N PRO A 7 5.59 11.79 -11.13
CA PRO A 7 6.08 12.42 -9.89
C PRO A 7 5.11 12.23 -8.72
N VAL A 8 3.80 12.19 -8.96
CA VAL A 8 2.79 11.94 -7.91
C VAL A 8 2.88 10.51 -7.40
N GLN A 9 3.13 9.53 -8.27
CA GLN A 9 3.29 8.14 -7.85
C GLN A 9 4.53 7.95 -6.99
N GLU A 10 5.60 8.70 -7.26
CA GLU A 10 6.82 8.65 -6.44
C GLU A 10 6.60 9.28 -5.06
N GLN A 11 5.88 10.40 -4.99
CA GLN A 11 5.51 11.00 -3.70
C GLN A 11 4.61 10.07 -2.89
N ILE A 12 3.61 9.45 -3.52
CA ILE A 12 2.78 8.41 -2.89
C ILE A 12 3.67 7.26 -2.41
N ARG A 13 4.59 6.77 -3.25
CA ARG A 13 5.51 5.69 -2.89
C ARG A 13 6.28 6.00 -1.61
N GLN A 14 6.84 7.20 -1.53
CA GLN A 14 7.60 7.65 -0.36
C GLN A 14 6.76 7.61 0.92
N VAL A 15 5.52 8.11 0.88
CA VAL A 15 4.61 8.09 2.04
C VAL A 15 4.43 6.69 2.62
N PHE A 16 4.25 5.67 1.76
CA PHE A 16 4.11 4.28 2.23
C PHE A 16 5.43 3.68 2.70
N GLN A 17 6.54 4.00 2.02
CA GLN A 17 7.87 3.52 2.40
C GLN A 17 8.33 4.07 3.75
N ASP A 18 8.02 5.33 4.05
CA ASP A 18 8.30 5.94 5.37
C ASP A 18 7.55 5.25 6.52
N LEU A 19 6.45 4.57 6.19
CA LEU A 19 5.65 3.77 7.13
C LEU A 19 6.09 2.30 7.17
N GLY A 20 7.11 1.90 6.42
CA GLY A 20 7.61 0.52 6.36
C GLY A 20 6.77 -0.41 5.49
N LEU A 21 6.02 0.12 4.52
CA LEU A 21 5.26 -0.64 3.53
C LEU A 21 5.94 -0.58 2.17
N ASN A 22 5.89 -1.66 1.40
CA ASN A 22 6.34 -1.67 0.01
C ASN A 22 5.17 -1.54 -0.97
N PRO A 23 4.92 -0.36 -1.55
CA PRO A 23 3.93 -0.19 -2.61
C PRO A 23 4.47 -0.75 -3.94
N GLU A 24 4.39 -2.07 -4.11
CA GLU A 24 4.88 -2.80 -5.29
C GLU A 24 4.33 -2.21 -6.59
N LYS A 25 3.08 -1.75 -6.56
CA LYS A 25 2.38 -1.25 -7.75
C LYS A 25 1.49 -0.07 -7.43
N ILE A 26 1.65 1.02 -8.17
CA ILE A 26 0.83 2.22 -8.09
C ILE A 26 0.24 2.49 -9.47
N ARG A 27 -1.08 2.58 -9.56
CA ARG A 27 -1.80 2.83 -10.82
C ARG A 27 -2.79 3.97 -10.65
N TYR A 28 -2.85 4.86 -11.62
CA TYR A 28 -3.89 5.88 -11.68
C TYR A 28 -5.06 5.39 -12.53
N ASN A 29 -6.27 5.42 -11.96
CA ASN A 29 -7.51 5.10 -12.63
C ASN A 29 -8.21 6.40 -13.05
N GLN A 30 -8.11 6.73 -14.34
CA GLN A 30 -8.69 7.95 -14.92
C GLN A 30 -10.21 8.03 -14.78
N SER A 31 -10.93 6.90 -14.84
CA SER A 31 -12.38 6.87 -14.76
C SER A 31 -12.91 7.21 -13.37
N LEU A 32 -12.11 6.95 -12.34
CA LEU A 32 -12.47 7.22 -10.94
C LEU A 32 -11.72 8.41 -10.35
N ASP A 33 -10.77 8.99 -11.09
CA ASP A 33 -9.83 10.01 -10.61
C ASP A 33 -9.11 9.60 -9.31
N ARG A 34 -8.59 8.37 -9.29
CA ARG A 34 -8.04 7.73 -8.08
C ARG A 34 -6.78 6.94 -8.32
N TYR A 35 -5.92 6.86 -7.32
CA TYR A 35 -4.75 6.00 -7.30
C TYR A 35 -5.08 4.68 -6.60
N GLN A 36 -4.78 3.56 -7.26
CA GLN A 36 -4.83 2.22 -6.68
C GLN A 36 -3.41 1.75 -6.39
N ILE A 37 -3.18 1.30 -5.16
CA ILE A 37 -1.88 0.84 -4.69
C ILE A 37 -2.00 -0.61 -4.24
N ASN A 38 -1.05 -1.45 -4.62
CA ASN A 38 -0.88 -2.80 -4.08
C ASN A 38 0.36 -2.84 -3.19
N ILE A 39 0.21 -3.37 -1.97
CA ILE A 39 1.32 -3.57 -1.04
C ILE A 39 1.89 -4.98 -1.20
N GLY A 40 3.17 -5.06 -1.57
CA GLY A 40 3.90 -6.31 -1.70
C GLY A 40 4.40 -6.84 -0.36
N VAL A 41 4.67 -8.15 -0.28
CA VAL A 41 5.26 -8.79 0.90
C VAL A 41 6.75 -8.47 0.99
N GLU A 42 7.48 -8.59 -0.13
CA GLU A 42 8.91 -8.30 -0.16
C GLU A 42 9.17 -6.81 0.09
N GLY A 43 10.02 -6.47 1.04
CA GLY A 43 10.36 -5.08 1.39
C GLY A 43 9.33 -4.37 2.28
N THR A 44 8.21 -5.02 2.63
CA THR A 44 7.33 -4.56 3.72
C THR A 44 7.88 -5.06 5.05
N ASP A 45 7.86 -4.22 6.09
CA ASP A 45 8.32 -4.59 7.41
C ASP A 45 7.56 -5.81 7.95
N ASP A 46 8.29 -6.73 8.61
CA ASP A 46 7.73 -7.94 9.23
C ASP A 46 6.56 -7.67 10.17
N ARG A 47 6.51 -6.47 10.78
CA ARG A 47 5.40 -6.06 11.64
C ARG A 47 4.06 -6.04 10.92
N PHE A 48 4.03 -5.81 9.60
CA PHE A 48 2.81 -5.81 8.79
C PHE A 48 2.53 -7.14 8.10
N LEU A 49 3.37 -8.15 8.32
CA LEU A 49 3.18 -9.47 7.74
C LEU A 49 2.47 -10.39 8.74
N GLU A 50 1.73 -11.36 8.20
CA GLU A 50 1.25 -12.52 8.93
C GLU A 50 1.73 -13.81 8.23
N GLY A 51 2.16 -14.76 9.04
CA GLY A 51 2.60 -16.06 8.53
C GLY A 51 1.42 -16.89 8.04
N ILE A 52 1.49 -17.35 6.80
CA ILE A 52 0.51 -18.28 6.22
C ILE A 52 0.81 -19.66 6.80
N LYS A 53 -0.10 -20.19 7.62
CA LYS A 53 -0.02 -21.56 8.13
C LYS A 53 -0.75 -22.50 7.19
N GLU A 54 -0.07 -23.54 6.71
CA GLU A 54 -0.72 -24.63 5.98
C GLU A 54 -1.31 -25.64 6.98
N MET A 55 -2.47 -26.22 6.66
CA MET A 55 -3.08 -27.23 7.53
C MET A 55 -2.15 -28.46 7.66
N GLY A 56 -1.65 -28.69 8.87
CA GLY A 56 -0.82 -29.86 9.19
C GLY A 56 0.66 -29.56 9.41
N THR A 57 1.10 -28.32 9.27
CA THR A 57 2.48 -27.90 9.57
C THR A 57 2.53 -26.90 10.73
N THR A 58 3.60 -26.99 11.53
CA THR A 58 3.83 -26.10 12.69
C THR A 58 4.49 -24.78 12.28
N GLU A 59 5.09 -24.73 11.09
CA GLU A 59 5.85 -23.61 10.56
C GLU A 59 5.11 -22.92 9.39
N PRO A 60 5.21 -21.58 9.24
CA PRO A 60 4.60 -20.86 8.14
C PRO A 60 5.20 -21.30 6.80
N VAL A 61 4.36 -21.51 5.79
CA VAL A 61 4.79 -21.84 4.42
C VAL A 61 5.02 -20.61 3.54
N GLY A 62 4.68 -19.43 4.06
CA GLY A 62 4.87 -18.15 3.42
C GLY A 62 4.39 -17.01 4.32
N SER A 63 4.43 -15.79 3.79
CA SER A 63 3.92 -14.59 4.46
C SER A 63 2.94 -13.89 3.52
N THR A 64 1.88 -13.35 4.10
CA THR A 64 1.00 -12.39 3.42
C THR A 64 1.00 -11.09 4.21
N VAL A 65 0.62 -10.00 3.57
CA VAL A 65 0.41 -8.75 4.28
C VAL A 65 -0.87 -8.87 5.12
N ASP A 66 -0.78 -8.53 6.40
CA ASP A 66 -1.88 -8.54 7.33
C ASP A 66 -2.79 -7.33 7.07
N THR A 67 -3.94 -7.60 6.46
CA THR A 67 -4.93 -6.57 6.07
C THR A 67 -5.44 -5.75 7.27
N ARG A 68 -5.51 -6.32 8.47
CA ARG A 68 -5.94 -5.58 9.68
C ARG A 68 -4.90 -4.58 10.11
N LYS A 69 -3.62 -4.93 9.97
CA LYS A 69 -2.52 -4.01 10.24
C LYS A 69 -2.43 -2.93 9.18
N LEU A 70 -2.71 -3.23 7.92
CA LEU A 70 -2.84 -2.20 6.88
C LEU A 70 -3.96 -1.22 7.19
N GLU A 71 -5.14 -1.68 7.59
CA GLU A 71 -6.24 -0.80 8.02
C GLU A 71 -5.80 0.17 9.12
N SER A 72 -4.96 -0.27 10.07
CA SER A 72 -4.43 0.62 11.10
C SER A 72 -3.49 1.72 10.57
N VAL A 73 -2.83 1.49 9.44
CA VAL A 73 -1.95 2.45 8.76
C VAL A 73 -2.75 3.45 7.92
N ALA A 74 -3.94 3.09 7.46
CA ALA A 74 -4.79 3.98 6.66
C ALA A 74 -5.00 5.36 7.31
N ASN A 75 -5.21 5.40 8.62
CA ASN A 75 -5.35 6.66 9.36
C ASN A 75 -4.08 7.51 9.40
N HIS A 76 -2.90 6.90 9.28
CA HIS A 76 -1.62 7.60 9.24
C HIS A 76 -1.32 8.17 7.85
N VAL A 77 -1.85 7.54 6.80
CA VAL A 77 -1.72 8.01 5.41
C VAL A 77 -2.79 9.06 5.07
N HIS A 78 -3.95 8.96 5.69
CA HIS A 78 -5.06 9.88 5.46
C HIS A 78 -4.71 11.31 5.93
N ASN A 79 -4.92 12.29 5.06
CA ASN A 79 -4.53 13.70 5.21
C ASN A 79 -3.02 13.98 5.23
N VAL A 80 -2.18 13.07 4.72
CA VAL A 80 -0.76 13.38 4.52
C VAL A 80 -0.61 14.38 3.38
N GLU A 81 0.12 15.47 3.61
CA GLU A 81 0.45 16.45 2.59
C GLU A 81 1.63 15.98 1.73
N ILE A 82 1.46 16.05 0.42
CA ILE A 82 2.50 15.89 -0.60
C ILE A 82 2.52 17.12 -1.50
N GLU A 83 3.55 17.31 -2.32
CA GLU A 83 3.64 18.49 -3.19
C GLU A 83 2.47 18.57 -4.20
N ALA A 84 1.95 17.40 -4.60
CA ALA A 84 0.83 17.31 -5.53
C ALA A 84 -0.55 17.59 -4.89
N GLY A 85 -0.63 17.68 -3.56
CA GLY A 85 -1.88 17.87 -2.82
C GLY A 85 -1.96 17.05 -1.55
N THR A 86 -3.17 16.84 -1.05
CA THR A 86 -3.43 16.06 0.16
C THR A 86 -3.83 14.64 -0.18
N VAL A 87 -3.14 13.65 0.39
CA VAL A 87 -3.44 12.23 0.25
C VAL A 87 -4.65 11.87 1.10
N ASN A 88 -5.73 11.42 0.46
CA ASN A 88 -6.93 10.94 1.12
C ASN A 88 -7.10 9.45 0.87
N VAL A 89 -7.06 8.63 1.92
CA VAL A 89 -7.45 7.22 1.83
C VAL A 89 -8.97 7.14 1.70
N ILE A 90 -9.44 6.63 0.57
CA ILE A 90 -10.86 6.43 0.29
C ILE A 90 -11.32 5.06 0.72
N ASP A 91 -10.48 4.05 0.48
CA ASP A 91 -10.79 2.66 0.86
C ASP A 91 -9.50 1.85 1.08
N THR A 92 -9.58 0.90 1.99
CA THR A 92 -8.62 -0.19 2.16
C THR A 92 -9.31 -1.46 1.65
N MET A 93 -9.06 -1.81 0.40
CA MET A 93 -9.74 -2.95 -0.20
C MET A 93 -9.18 -4.27 0.34
N ARG A 94 -9.93 -5.35 0.12
CA ARG A 94 -9.45 -6.71 0.33
C ARG A 94 -8.17 -6.95 -0.48
N ASP A 95 -7.28 -7.80 0.05
CA ASP A 95 -6.03 -8.23 -0.58
C ASP A 95 -4.93 -7.15 -0.66
N SER A 96 -4.78 -6.33 0.37
CA SER A 96 -3.62 -5.43 0.53
C SER A 96 -3.56 -4.26 -0.43
N HIS A 97 -4.74 -3.75 -0.81
CA HIS A 97 -4.86 -2.61 -1.71
C HIS A 97 -5.34 -1.35 -1.00
N TYR A 98 -4.79 -0.20 -1.40
CA TYR A 98 -5.31 1.12 -1.04
C TYR A 98 -5.92 1.79 -2.26
N LEU A 99 -7.03 2.49 -2.04
CA LEU A 99 -7.61 3.43 -2.99
C LEU A 99 -7.45 4.85 -2.44
N LEU A 100 -6.73 5.69 -3.16
CA LEU A 100 -6.43 7.05 -2.76
C LEU A 100 -6.99 8.08 -3.73
N GLU A 101 -7.27 9.25 -3.19
CA GLU A 101 -7.58 10.48 -3.92
C GLU A 101 -6.57 11.55 -3.51
N ILE A 102 -6.11 12.36 -4.45
CA ILE A 102 -5.23 13.52 -4.19
C ILE A 102 -6.05 14.78 -4.45
N ARG A 103 -6.12 15.70 -3.48
CA ARG A 103 -6.86 16.96 -3.58
C ARG A 103 -5.99 18.19 -3.40
#